data_AF-A0A662W879-F1
#
_entry.id   AF-A0A662W879-F1
#
_cell.length_a   1.000
_cell.length_b   1.000
_cell.length_c   1.000
_cell.angle_alpha   90.00
_cell.angle_beta   90.00
_cell.angle_gamma   90.00
#
_symmetry.space_group_name_H-M   'P 1'
#
loop_
_entity.id
_entity.type
_entity.pdbx_description
1 polymer ?
#
loop_
_entity_poly.entity_id
_entity_poly.type
_entity_poly.pdbx_seq_one_letter_code
_entity_poly.pdbx_strand_id
1 'polypeptide(L)'
;MMSTRALAKMIEAMNRHMPAKKRTLKDMLEDDDPSIKAKDGNEYIIEKKELEFIAEYIDEMDWSRFTVPILLEMNYLSGETVIFIRDRFHQEFLKKAFGFDRFVKDAMMIYPYEMQKVRKKLRTASQVIFKVSFK
;
A
#
# COMPACT_ATOMS: atom_id res chain seq x y z
N MET A 1 24.91 14.40 -16.72
CA MET A 1 23.50 14.13 -16.32
C MET A 1 23.33 12.64 -16.12
N MET A 2 22.64 12.19 -15.06
CA MET A 2 22.29 10.77 -14.91
C MET A 2 21.35 10.34 -16.04
N SER A 3 21.50 9.12 -16.55
CA SER A 3 20.60 8.57 -17.57
C SER A 3 19.30 8.08 -16.94
N THR A 4 18.19 8.17 -17.69
CA THR A 4 16.87 7.64 -17.28
C THR A 4 16.94 6.18 -16.85
N ARG A 5 17.81 5.39 -17.49
CA ARG A 5 18.05 3.97 -17.15
C ARG A 5 18.73 3.79 -15.80
N ALA A 6 19.72 4.63 -15.46
CA ALA A 6 20.39 4.57 -14.16
C ALA A 6 19.43 4.93 -13.02
N LEU A 7 18.59 5.94 -13.24
CA LEU A 7 17.59 6.37 -12.27
C LEU A 7 16.47 5.33 -12.08
N ALA A 8 15.99 4.71 -13.17
CA ALA A 8 15.02 3.62 -13.08
C ALA A 8 15.55 2.45 -12.22
N LYS A 9 16.83 2.08 -12.39
CA LYS A 9 17.47 1.06 -11.55
C LYS A 9 17.56 1.45 -10.07
N MET A 10 17.80 2.72 -9.74
CA MET A 10 17.79 3.18 -8.35
C MET A 10 16.40 3.08 -7.72
N ILE A 11 15.36 3.51 -8.44
CA ILE A 11 13.98 3.41 -7.97
C ILE A 11 13.59 1.94 -7.77
N GLU A 12 14.01 1.07 -8.68
CA GLU A 12 13.78 -0.38 -8.55
C GLU A 12 14.49 -0.95 -7.30
N ALA A 13 15.76 -0.57 -7.09
CA ALA A 13 16.52 -0.99 -5.90
C ALA A 13 15.88 -0.48 -4.59
N MET A 14 15.36 0.75 -4.57
CA MET A 14 14.64 1.31 -3.42
C MET A 14 13.32 0.61 -3.11
N ASN A 15 12.73 -0.09 -4.08
CA ASN A 15 11.44 -0.76 -3.97
C ASN A 15 11.57 -2.29 -3.98
N ARG A 16 12.73 -2.84 -3.62
CA ARG A 16 12.98 -4.30 -3.59
C ARG A 16 12.07 -5.06 -2.60
N HIS A 17 11.60 -4.39 -1.55
CA HIS A 17 10.64 -4.91 -0.57
C HIS A 17 9.20 -4.95 -1.10
N MET A 18 8.97 -4.55 -2.36
CA MET A 18 7.65 -4.63 -2.96
C MET A 18 7.17 -6.08 -3.04
N PRO A 19 5.86 -6.33 -2.81
CA PRO A 19 5.28 -7.64 -3.05
C PRO A 19 5.55 -8.08 -4.49
N ALA A 20 6.15 -9.26 -4.65
CA ALA A 20 6.31 -9.90 -5.95
C ALA A 20 4.96 -10.40 -6.48
N LYS A 21 4.11 -10.85 -5.56
CA LYS A 21 2.72 -11.24 -5.83
C LYS A 21 1.84 -10.69 -4.72
N LYS A 22 0.73 -10.06 -5.10
CA LYS A 22 -0.32 -9.66 -4.16
C LYS A 22 -1.19 -10.89 -3.84
N ARG A 23 -1.69 -10.96 -2.60
CA ARG A 23 -2.71 -11.94 -2.18
C ARG A 23 -4.02 -11.23 -1.87
N THR A 24 -5.13 -11.95 -1.98
CA THR A 24 -6.46 -11.40 -1.63
C THR A 24 -6.65 -11.42 -0.12
N LEU A 25 -7.52 -10.56 0.40
CA LEU A 25 -7.89 -10.55 1.82
C LEU A 25 -8.50 -11.90 2.20
N LYS A 26 -9.34 -12.47 1.33
CA LYS A 26 -9.95 -13.79 1.52
C LYS A 26 -8.90 -14.88 1.77
N ASP A 27 -7.94 -15.03 0.85
CA ASP A 27 -6.91 -16.08 0.94
C ASP A 27 -6.03 -15.94 2.18
N MET A 28 -5.93 -14.72 2.74
CA MET A 28 -5.06 -14.44 3.88
C MET A 28 -5.78 -14.59 5.22
N LEU A 29 -7.11 -14.40 5.26
CA LEU A 29 -7.91 -14.67 6.45
C LEU A 29 -8.03 -16.17 6.73
N GLU A 30 -8.10 -16.97 5.67
CA GLU A 30 -8.13 -18.44 5.72
C GLU A 30 -6.76 -19.05 6.09
N ASP A 31 -5.68 -18.27 5.99
CA ASP A 31 -4.31 -18.72 6.29
C ASP A 31 -4.01 -18.67 7.79
N ASP A 32 -3.29 -19.67 8.30
CA ASP A 32 -2.85 -19.71 9.69
C ASP A 32 -1.67 -18.75 9.93
N ASP A 33 -0.77 -18.61 8.94
CA ASP A 33 0.38 -17.70 8.97
C ASP A 33 0.44 -16.86 7.68
N PRO A 34 -0.45 -15.86 7.52
CA PRO A 34 -0.55 -15.11 6.29
C PRO A 34 0.73 -14.32 6.00
N SER A 35 1.33 -14.60 4.85
CA SER A 35 2.59 -13.99 4.43
C SER A 35 2.54 -13.44 3.00
N ILE A 36 3.51 -12.60 2.66
CA ILE A 36 3.73 -12.06 1.32
C ILE A 36 5.19 -12.18 0.94
N LYS A 37 5.44 -12.76 -0.25
CA LYS A 37 6.77 -12.81 -0.85
C LYS A 37 7.09 -11.51 -1.60
N ALA A 38 8.20 -10.88 -1.26
CA ALA A 38 8.68 -9.68 -1.91
C ALA A 38 9.64 -9.97 -3.08
N LYS A 39 9.96 -8.94 -3.87
CA LYS A 39 10.85 -9.04 -5.03
C LYS A 39 12.30 -9.35 -4.66
N ASP A 40 12.71 -9.05 -3.44
CA ASP A 40 14.02 -9.42 -2.91
C ASP A 40 14.12 -10.90 -2.49
N GLY A 41 13.03 -11.66 -2.65
CA GLY A 41 12.95 -13.08 -2.32
C GLY A 41 12.56 -13.37 -0.87
N ASN A 42 12.52 -12.35 -0.01
CA ASN A 42 12.12 -12.49 1.38
C ASN A 42 10.60 -12.68 1.49
N GLU A 43 10.21 -13.31 2.59
CA GLU A 43 8.82 -13.49 2.99
C GLU A 43 8.54 -12.63 4.22
N TYR A 44 7.43 -11.89 4.17
CA TYR A 44 6.99 -10.99 5.22
C TYR A 44 5.65 -11.44 5.78
N ILE A 45 5.64 -11.76 7.06
CA ILE A 45 4.41 -12.11 7.80
C ILE A 45 3.52 -10.87 7.90
N ILE A 46 2.22 -11.09 7.74
CA ILE A 46 1.16 -10.11 7.87
C ILE A 46 0.35 -10.46 9.11
N GLU A 47 0.20 -9.51 10.03
CA GLU A 47 -0.50 -9.74 11.28
C GLU A 47 -1.99 -10.01 11.02
N LYS A 48 -2.49 -11.17 11.42
CA LYS A 48 -3.88 -11.60 11.17
C LYS A 48 -4.93 -10.59 11.66
N LYS A 49 -4.71 -10.00 12.83
CA LYS A 49 -5.56 -8.91 13.36
C LYS A 49 -5.64 -7.67 12.46
N GLU A 50 -4.62 -7.39 11.64
CA GLU A 50 -4.66 -6.27 10.70
C GLU A 50 -5.53 -6.62 9.49
N LEU A 51 -5.57 -7.89 9.08
CA LEU A 51 -6.48 -8.39 8.05
C LEU A 51 -7.93 -8.38 8.56
N GLU A 52 -8.16 -8.84 9.80
CA GLU A 52 -9.47 -8.80 10.45
C GLU A 52 -9.99 -7.37 10.56
N PHE A 53 -9.12 -6.42 10.95
CA PHE A 53 -9.48 -5.00 10.95
C PHE A 53 -9.85 -4.48 9.56
N ILE A 54 -9.20 -4.94 8.48
CA ILE A 54 -9.61 -4.56 7.12
C ILE A 54 -11.01 -5.14 6.80
N ALA A 55 -11.24 -6.40 7.18
CA ALA A 55 -12.49 -7.12 6.92
C ALA A 55 -13.71 -6.46 7.56
N GLU A 56 -13.55 -5.76 8.69
CA GLU A 56 -14.62 -4.99 9.34
C GLU A 56 -15.21 -3.86 8.45
N TYR A 57 -14.48 -3.40 7.43
CA TYR A 57 -14.89 -2.26 6.59
C TYR A 57 -15.13 -2.62 5.12
N ILE A 58 -14.93 -3.89 4.74
CA ILE A 58 -15.09 -4.39 3.38
C ILE A 58 -16.13 -5.50 3.38
N ASP A 59 -17.12 -5.37 2.49
CA ASP A 59 -18.14 -6.40 2.30
C ASP A 59 -17.49 -7.73 1.91
N GLU A 60 -17.95 -8.84 2.49
CA GLU A 60 -17.34 -10.17 2.32
C GLU A 60 -17.23 -10.59 0.85
N MET A 61 -18.19 -10.18 0.01
CA MET A 61 -18.18 -10.42 -1.44
C MET A 61 -16.97 -9.79 -2.14
N ASP A 62 -16.41 -8.71 -1.60
CA ASP A 62 -15.25 -8.01 -2.15
C ASP A 62 -13.91 -8.46 -1.53
N TRP A 63 -13.90 -9.38 -0.56
CA TRP A 63 -12.64 -9.88 0.04
C TRP A 63 -11.72 -10.56 -0.97
N SER A 64 -12.29 -11.16 -2.02
CA SER A 64 -11.54 -11.77 -3.13
C SER A 64 -10.92 -10.74 -4.08
N ARG A 65 -11.33 -9.47 -3.99
CA ARG A 65 -10.88 -8.35 -4.84
C ARG A 65 -9.98 -7.39 -4.09
N PHE A 66 -10.14 -7.29 -2.77
CA PHE A 66 -9.24 -6.55 -1.91
C PHE A 66 -7.89 -7.26 -1.83
N THR A 67 -6.81 -6.60 -2.24
CA THR A 67 -5.46 -7.18 -2.20
C THR A 67 -4.61 -6.57 -1.10
N VAL A 68 -3.70 -7.35 -0.53
CA VAL A 68 -2.76 -6.91 0.51
C VAL A 68 -1.33 -6.98 -0.05
N PRO A 69 -0.42 -6.05 0.33
CA PRO A 69 -0.63 -4.92 1.23
C PRO A 69 -1.26 -3.71 0.55
N ILE A 70 -1.81 -2.81 1.36
CA ILE A 70 -2.21 -1.47 0.93
C ILE A 70 -0.97 -0.69 0.51
N LEU A 71 -0.94 -0.22 -0.75
CA LEU A 71 0.21 0.49 -1.29
C LEU A 71 0.09 2.00 -1.04
N LEU A 72 1.05 2.53 -0.30
CA LEU A 72 1.17 3.94 0.07
C LEU A 72 2.28 4.57 -0.78
N GLU A 73 1.92 5.18 -1.91
CA GLU A 73 2.88 5.74 -2.86
C GLU A 73 3.40 7.10 -2.40
N MET A 74 4.56 7.11 -1.75
CA MET A 74 5.24 8.33 -1.32
C MET A 74 5.86 9.04 -2.53
N ASN A 75 5.49 10.31 -2.70
CA ASN A 75 5.96 11.19 -3.76
C ASN A 75 6.44 12.51 -3.15
N TYR A 76 7.50 13.07 -3.71
CA TYR A 76 7.97 14.42 -3.38
C TYR A 76 7.62 15.37 -4.52
N LEU A 77 6.67 16.29 -4.28
CA LEU A 77 6.13 17.21 -5.27
C LEU A 77 6.28 18.65 -4.77
N SER A 78 6.97 19.49 -5.56
CA SER A 78 7.06 20.94 -5.34
C SER A 78 7.48 21.35 -3.91
N GLY A 79 8.35 20.58 -3.26
CA GLY A 79 8.82 20.86 -1.91
C GLY A 79 8.12 20.06 -0.80
N GLU A 80 7.03 19.36 -1.13
CA GLU A 80 6.20 18.65 -0.16
C GLU A 80 6.17 17.13 -0.41
N THR A 81 6.06 16.36 0.67
CA THR A 81 5.83 14.92 0.59
C THR A 81 4.34 14.62 0.66
N VAL A 82 3.83 13.93 -0.36
CA VAL A 82 2.43 13.46 -0.44
C VAL A 82 2.38 11.97 -0.70
N ILE A 83 1.31 11.32 -0.24
CA ILE A 83 1.13 9.88 -0.38
C ILE A 83 -0.11 9.64 -1.23
N PHE A 84 0.05 8.89 -2.32
CA PHE A 84 -1.06 8.49 -3.18
C PHE A 84 -1.47 7.03 -2.94
N ILE A 85 -2.77 6.78 -2.94
CA ILE A 85 -3.37 5.46 -2.95
C ILE A 85 -4.19 5.35 -4.23
N ARG A 86 -3.85 4.39 -5.09
CA ARG A 86 -4.41 4.26 -6.45
C ARG A 86 -5.45 3.16 -6.60
N ASP A 87 -5.37 2.13 -5.78
CA ASP A 87 -6.29 1.00 -5.83
C ASP A 87 -7.65 1.43 -5.26
N ARG A 88 -8.73 1.23 -6.01
CA ARG A 88 -10.06 1.71 -5.62
C ARG A 88 -10.58 1.03 -4.33
N PHE A 89 -10.32 -0.26 -4.14
CA PHE A 89 -10.70 -0.95 -2.91
C PHE A 89 -9.95 -0.41 -1.70
N HIS A 90 -8.66 -0.07 -1.88
CA HIS A 90 -7.88 0.57 -0.82
C HIS A 90 -8.40 1.97 -0.51
N GLN A 91 -8.78 2.74 -1.52
CA GLN A 91 -9.37 4.07 -1.34
C GLN A 91 -10.68 4.00 -0.57
N GLU A 92 -11.59 3.10 -0.96
CA GLU A 92 -12.88 2.90 -0.29
C GLU A 92 -12.69 2.46 1.16
N PHE A 93 -11.80 1.51 1.41
CA PHE A 93 -11.42 1.09 2.75
C PHE A 93 -10.90 2.25 3.58
N LEU A 94 -9.91 3.01 3.08
CA LEU A 94 -9.30 4.11 3.81
C LEU A 94 -10.30 5.25 4.08
N LYS A 95 -11.24 5.47 3.16
CA LYS A 95 -12.35 6.40 3.37
C LYS A 95 -13.25 5.95 4.51
N LYS A 96 -13.69 4.69 4.53
CA LYS A 96 -14.55 4.13 5.57
C LYS A 96 -13.86 4.05 6.94
N ALA A 97 -12.61 3.56 6.99
CA ALA A 97 -11.90 3.27 8.24
C ALA A 97 -11.18 4.48 8.85
N PHE A 98 -10.75 5.45 8.04
CA PHE A 98 -9.96 6.60 8.50
C PHE A 98 -10.56 7.97 8.15
N GLY A 99 -11.62 8.02 7.34
CA GLY A 99 -12.29 9.26 6.96
C GLY A 99 -11.54 10.10 5.92
N PHE A 100 -10.61 9.51 5.17
CA PHE A 100 -9.88 10.23 4.13
C PHE A 100 -10.72 10.37 2.85
N ASP A 101 -10.87 11.60 2.35
CA ASP A 101 -11.72 11.88 1.18
C ASP A 101 -11.13 12.94 0.23
N ARG A 102 -9.81 13.01 0.14
CA ARG A 102 -9.10 13.91 -0.79
C ARG A 102 -8.57 13.14 -1.97
N PHE A 103 -8.81 13.63 -3.18
CA PHE A 103 -8.45 12.96 -4.44
C PHE A 103 -7.78 13.90 -5.44
N VAL A 104 -6.85 13.34 -6.23
CA VAL A 104 -6.20 13.98 -7.38
C VAL A 104 -6.19 12.98 -8.53
N LYS A 105 -6.85 13.29 -9.66
CA LYS A 105 -6.92 12.42 -10.85
C LYS A 105 -7.21 10.95 -10.50
N ASP A 106 -8.27 10.74 -9.72
CA ASP A 106 -8.76 9.44 -9.22
C ASP A 106 -7.86 8.69 -8.22
N ALA A 107 -6.75 9.30 -7.78
CA ALA A 107 -5.94 8.77 -6.68
C ALA A 107 -6.28 9.49 -5.37
N MET A 108 -6.55 8.74 -4.31
CA MET A 108 -6.65 9.32 -2.97
C MET A 108 -5.29 9.90 -2.58
N MET A 109 -5.29 11.10 -2.01
CA MET A 109 -4.10 11.82 -1.56
C MET A 109 -4.18 12.06 -0.05
N ILE A 110 -3.18 11.56 0.66
CA ILE A 110 -3.01 11.80 2.10
C ILE A 110 -1.64 12.40 2.39
N TYR A 111 -1.52 13.04 3.54
CA TYR A 111 -0.26 13.58 4.02
C TYR A 111 0.48 12.58 4.92
N PRO A 112 1.79 12.78 5.16
CA PRO A 112 2.59 11.89 6.01
C PRO A 112 2.00 11.67 7.41
N TYR A 113 1.40 12.68 8.03
CA TYR A 113 0.77 12.56 9.36
C TYR A 113 -0.47 11.65 9.35
N GLU A 114 -1.17 11.52 8.22
CA GLU A 114 -2.31 10.61 8.06
C GLU A 114 -1.84 9.20 7.73
N MET A 115 -0.81 9.09 6.90
CA MET A 115 -0.14 7.81 6.64
C MET A 115 0.34 7.17 7.95
N GLN A 116 0.82 7.97 8.91
CA GLN A 116 1.15 7.47 10.26
C GLN A 116 -0.06 6.87 10.99
N LYS A 117 -1.27 7.42 10.82
CA LYS A 117 -2.49 6.84 11.40
C LYS A 117 -2.79 5.47 10.80
N VAL A 118 -2.65 5.34 9.48
CA VAL A 118 -2.77 4.04 8.79
C VAL A 118 -1.75 3.04 9.31
N ARG A 119 -0.47 3.43 9.33
CA ARG A 119 0.66 2.57 9.75
C ARG A 119 0.62 2.15 11.23
N LYS A 120 -0.07 2.92 12.09
CA LYS A 120 -0.32 2.53 13.49
C LYS A 120 -1.31 1.36 13.60
N LYS A 121 -2.23 1.22 12.65
CA LYS A 121 -3.24 0.14 12.61
C LYS A 121 -2.86 -1.00 11.68
N LEU A 122 -2.15 -0.70 10.59
CA LEU A 122 -1.83 -1.61 9.49
C LEU A 122 -0.33 -1.56 9.22
N ARG A 123 0.49 -1.95 10.19
CA ARG A 123 1.95 -1.87 10.08
C ARG A 123 2.48 -2.86 9.04
N THR A 124 1.93 -4.06 9.02
CA THR A 124 2.34 -5.17 8.16
C THR A 124 1.46 -5.29 6.91
N ALA A 125 0.16 -5.00 7.02
CA ALA A 125 -0.79 -5.02 5.92
C ALA A 125 -0.76 -3.74 5.05
N SER A 126 0.18 -2.82 5.29
CA SER A 126 0.45 -1.68 4.42
C SER A 126 1.93 -1.50 4.11
N GLN A 127 2.22 -1.06 2.89
CA GLN A 127 3.58 -0.92 2.38
C GLN A 127 3.79 0.45 1.76
N VAL A 128 4.84 1.13 2.20
CA VAL A 128 5.30 2.38 1.59
C VAL A 128 6.17 2.06 0.39
N ILE A 129 5.90 2.77 -0.71
CA ILE A 129 6.62 2.62 -1.98
C ILE A 129 7.09 3.99 -2.42
N PHE A 130 8.30 4.08 -2.94
CA PHE A 130 8.87 5.35 -3.39
C PHE A 130 8.63 5.50 -4.89
N LYS A 131 7.98 6.60 -5.29
CA LYS A 131 7.95 7.02 -6.68
C LYS A 131 8.61 8.38 -6.83
N VAL A 132 9.49 8.46 -7.82
CA VAL A 132 9.98 9.74 -8.34
C VAL A 132 9.07 10.08 -9.50
N SER A 133 8.17 11.05 -9.31
CA SER A 133 7.40 11.62 -10.41
C SER A 133 8.27 12.64 -11.12
N PHE A 134 8.52 12.43 -12.41
CA PHE A 134 9.18 13.43 -13.26
C PHE A 134 8.15 14.51 -13.64
N LYS A 135 8.59 15.76 -13.64
CA LYS A 135 7.93 16.83 -14.41
C LYS A 135 8.28 16.65 -15.89
#